data_AF-A0A4Y8HZL6-F1
#
_entry.id   AF-A0A4Y8HZL6-F1
#
_cell.length_a   1.000
_cell.length_b   1.000
_cell.length_c   1.000
_cell.angle_alpha   90.00
_cell.angle_beta   90.00
_cell.angle_gamma   90.00
#
_symmetry.space_group_name_H-M   'P 1'
#
loop_
_entity.id
_entity.type
_entity.pdbx_description
1 polymer ?
#
loop_
_entity_poly.entity_id
_entity_poly.type
_entity_poly.pdbx_seq_one_letter_code
_entity_poly.pdbx_strand_id
1 'polypeptide(L)'
;MRITPMDIEQQEFTRSFRGYNEEEVDDFLDKIVKDYEELINENVRLNEEMEKMQEKLKEFSEIEETLRSALLNAQKSAEDMKGRVENEAKIIIEKAEMEAKALKQQFFQKEDLAKNEIDNLRRYKFIFKEKFKSMLNLYLKMIEDEDFEEKGNYKIEEEVSKEKAEERVSGEKVDKLEGLGVEDNFKIKETEDEQ
;
A
#
# COMPACT_ATOMS: atom_id res chain seq x y z
N MET A 1 -51.13 -48.05 -29.88
CA MET A 1 -51.77 -49.05 -29.01
C MET A 1 -50.80 -50.21 -28.89
N ARG A 2 -50.31 -50.49 -27.68
CA ARG A 2 -49.50 -51.69 -27.41
C ARG A 2 -50.38 -52.64 -26.61
N ILE A 3 -50.34 -53.91 -26.98
CA ILE A 3 -50.99 -54.99 -26.25
C ILE A 3 -50.32 -55.06 -24.86
N THR A 4 -51.11 -55.08 -23.80
CA THR A 4 -50.59 -55.26 -22.43
C THR A 4 -50.46 -56.74 -22.10
N PRO A 5 -49.63 -57.14 -21.14
CA PRO A 5 -49.57 -58.54 -20.69
C PRO A 5 -50.96 -59.09 -20.31
N MET A 6 -51.79 -58.26 -19.68
CA MET A 6 -53.19 -58.57 -19.35
C MET A 6 -54.05 -58.82 -20.60
N ASP A 7 -53.84 -58.06 -21.67
CA ASP A 7 -54.56 -58.26 -22.94
C ASP A 7 -54.14 -59.58 -23.62
N ILE A 8 -52.91 -60.05 -23.41
CA ILE A 8 -52.42 -61.34 -23.94
C ILE A 8 -53.04 -62.49 -23.15
N GLU A 9 -53.12 -62.38 -21.83
CA GLU A 9 -53.70 -63.39 -20.94
C GLU A 9 -55.21 -63.55 -21.14
N GLN A 10 -55.93 -62.45 -21.45
CA GLN A 10 -57.37 -62.47 -21.70
C GLN A 10 -57.76 -62.74 -23.16
N GLN A 11 -56.79 -63.03 -24.03
CA GLN A 11 -57.04 -63.22 -25.45
C GLN A 11 -57.70 -64.57 -25.74
N GLU A 12 -58.98 -64.56 -26.12
CA GLU A 12 -59.67 -65.76 -26.61
C GLU A 12 -59.51 -65.91 -28.14
N PHE A 13 -59.23 -67.13 -28.61
CA PHE A 13 -59.18 -67.48 -30.03
C PHE A 13 -60.40 -68.29 -30.47
N THR A 14 -60.90 -68.03 -31.68
CA THR A 14 -62.01 -68.79 -32.27
C THR A 14 -61.56 -70.17 -32.74
N ARG A 15 -62.34 -71.21 -32.41
CA ARG A 15 -62.09 -72.59 -32.85
C ARG A 15 -62.36 -72.80 -34.34
N SER A 16 -61.48 -73.56 -35.01
CA SER A 16 -61.60 -73.92 -36.43
C SER A 16 -61.34 -75.41 -36.65
N PHE A 17 -61.96 -76.00 -37.68
CA PHE A 17 -61.92 -77.46 -37.97
C PHE A 17 -60.49 -78.00 -38.24
N ARG A 18 -59.53 -77.11 -38.53
CA ARG A 18 -58.08 -77.36 -38.46
C ARG A 18 -57.43 -76.13 -37.82
N GLY A 19 -56.71 -76.32 -36.71
CA GLY A 19 -56.07 -75.24 -35.95
C GLY A 19 -54.86 -75.75 -35.16
N TYR A 20 -54.17 -74.83 -34.50
CA TYR A 20 -53.11 -75.15 -33.54
C TYR A 20 -53.68 -75.83 -32.29
N ASN A 21 -52.86 -76.56 -31.55
CA ASN A 21 -53.25 -77.17 -30.29
C ASN A 21 -53.44 -76.07 -29.22
N GLU A 22 -54.61 -76.02 -28.59
CA GLU A 22 -54.96 -75.00 -27.58
C GLU A 22 -53.95 -75.02 -26.40
N GLU A 23 -53.61 -76.20 -25.86
CA GLU A 23 -52.66 -76.30 -24.74
C GLU A 23 -51.26 -75.78 -25.09
N GLU A 24 -50.75 -76.08 -26.29
CA GLU A 24 -49.42 -75.60 -26.72
C GLU A 24 -49.40 -74.09 -26.98
N VAL A 25 -50.53 -73.52 -27.41
CA VAL A 25 -50.68 -72.07 -27.62
C VAL A 25 -50.75 -71.36 -26.28
N ASP A 26 -51.52 -71.88 -25.32
CA ASP A 26 -51.64 -71.31 -23.98
C ASP A 26 -50.28 -71.32 -23.25
N ASP A 27 -49.55 -72.46 -23.27
CA ASP A 27 -48.19 -72.58 -22.71
C ASP A 27 -47.19 -71.59 -23.35
N PHE A 28 -47.41 -71.21 -24.62
CA PHE A 28 -46.59 -70.24 -25.32
C PHE A 28 -47.00 -68.80 -24.98
N LEU A 29 -48.30 -68.53 -24.86
CA LEU A 29 -48.81 -67.24 -24.41
C LEU A 29 -48.35 -66.91 -22.98
N ASP A 30 -48.34 -67.87 -22.06
CA ASP A 30 -47.84 -67.69 -20.69
C ASP A 30 -46.37 -67.23 -20.68
N LYS A 31 -45.53 -67.82 -21.54
CA LYS A 31 -44.13 -67.41 -21.71
C LYS A 31 -44.03 -66.00 -22.28
N ILE A 32 -44.86 -65.68 -23.28
CA ILE A 32 -44.89 -64.33 -23.87
C ILE A 32 -45.32 -63.31 -22.81
N VAL A 33 -46.37 -63.58 -22.03
CA VAL A 33 -46.84 -62.68 -20.96
C VAL A 33 -45.70 -62.35 -20.01
N LYS A 34 -44.98 -63.37 -19.53
CA LYS A 34 -43.85 -63.19 -18.63
C LYS A 34 -42.71 -62.37 -19.26
N ASP A 35 -42.29 -62.72 -20.48
CA ASP A 35 -41.23 -61.98 -21.18
C ASP A 35 -41.64 -60.52 -21.44
N TYR A 36 -42.93 -60.27 -21.71
CA TYR A 36 -43.46 -58.93 -21.94
C TYR A 36 -43.51 -58.10 -20.66
N GLU A 37 -43.86 -58.70 -19.52
CA GLU A 37 -43.77 -58.06 -18.20
C GLU A 37 -42.33 -57.69 -17.86
N GLU A 38 -41.38 -58.60 -18.05
CA GLU A 38 -39.95 -58.35 -17.83
C GLU A 38 -39.47 -57.19 -18.72
N LEU A 39 -39.84 -57.18 -20.00
CA LEU A 39 -39.49 -56.13 -20.95
C LEU A 39 -40.07 -54.76 -20.56
N ILE A 40 -41.32 -54.71 -20.10
CA ILE A 40 -41.96 -53.47 -19.63
C ILE A 40 -41.24 -52.94 -18.39
N ASN A 41 -40.97 -53.80 -17.42
CA ASN A 41 -40.27 -53.43 -16.19
C ASN A 41 -38.85 -52.92 -16.48
N GLU A 42 -38.12 -53.59 -17.38
CA GLU A 42 -36.80 -53.12 -17.82
C GLU A 42 -36.90 -51.78 -18.56
N ASN A 43 -37.91 -51.59 -19.42
CA ASN A 43 -38.10 -50.32 -20.10
C ASN A 43 -38.37 -49.17 -19.13
N VAL A 44 -39.20 -49.39 -18.10
CA VAL A 44 -39.45 -48.41 -17.03
C VAL A 44 -38.15 -48.10 -16.30
N ARG A 45 -37.38 -49.12 -15.87
CA ARG A 45 -36.10 -48.92 -15.19
C ARG A 45 -35.11 -48.12 -16.03
N LEU A 46 -34.97 -48.45 -17.31
CA LEU A 46 -34.08 -47.75 -18.24
C LEU A 46 -34.53 -46.30 -18.46
N ASN A 47 -35.84 -46.03 -18.55
CA ASN A 47 -36.36 -44.67 -18.67
C ASN A 47 -36.06 -43.84 -17.41
N GLU A 48 -36.24 -44.42 -16.22
CA GLU A 48 -35.88 -43.75 -14.96
C GLU A 48 -34.38 -43.47 -14.85
N GLU A 49 -33.52 -44.41 -15.26
CA GLU A 49 -32.07 -44.20 -15.31
C GLU A 49 -31.70 -43.10 -16.31
N MET A 50 -32.32 -43.10 -17.49
CA MET A 50 -32.11 -42.07 -18.50
C MET A 50 -32.51 -40.68 -18.00
N GLU A 51 -33.66 -40.56 -17.33
CA GLU A 51 -34.12 -39.30 -16.75
C GLU A 51 -33.14 -38.79 -15.69
N LYS A 52 -32.68 -39.65 -14.78
CA LYS A 52 -31.65 -39.31 -13.78
C LYS A 52 -30.33 -38.87 -14.42
N MET A 53 -29.92 -39.51 -15.51
CA MET A 53 -28.70 -39.11 -16.24
C MET A 53 -28.87 -37.77 -16.95
N GLN A 54 -30.06 -37.50 -17.50
CA GLN A 54 -30.37 -36.21 -18.13
C GLN A 54 -30.39 -35.07 -17.11
N GLU A 55 -30.94 -35.28 -15.92
CA GLU A 55 -30.87 -34.29 -14.83
C GLU A 55 -29.42 -33.97 -14.45
N LYS A 56 -28.59 -34.99 -14.24
CA LYS A 56 -27.17 -34.78 -13.92
C LYS A 56 -26.42 -34.05 -15.03
N LEU A 57 -26.69 -34.37 -16.30
CA LEU A 57 -26.11 -33.66 -17.44
C LEU A 57 -26.50 -32.18 -17.44
N LYS A 58 -27.75 -31.87 -17.10
CA LYS A 58 -28.23 -30.49 -16.98
C LYS A 58 -27.51 -29.76 -15.84
N GLU A 59 -27.39 -30.37 -14.67
CA GLU A 59 -26.64 -29.79 -13.54
C GLU A 59 -25.17 -29.53 -13.93
N PHE A 60 -24.51 -30.49 -14.58
CA PHE A 60 -23.13 -30.28 -15.04
C PHE A 60 -23.01 -29.18 -16.08
N SER A 61 -23.98 -29.04 -16.99
CA SER A 61 -24.00 -27.96 -17.97
C SER A 61 -24.14 -26.59 -17.29
N GLU A 62 -24.99 -26.47 -16.27
CA GLU A 62 -25.17 -25.22 -15.51
C GLU A 62 -23.89 -24.86 -14.71
N ILE A 63 -23.24 -25.86 -14.14
CA ILE A 63 -21.95 -25.69 -13.45
C ILE A 63 -20.86 -25.26 -14.44
N GLU A 64 -20.79 -25.88 -15.62
CA GLU A 64 -19.81 -25.53 -16.66
C GLU A 64 -19.99 -24.08 -17.11
N GLU A 65 -21.24 -23.65 -17.36
CA GLU A 65 -21.53 -22.28 -17.76
C GLU A 65 -21.12 -21.27 -16.67
N THR A 66 -21.45 -21.57 -15.42
CA THR A 66 -21.07 -20.75 -14.27
C THR A 66 -19.55 -20.67 -14.12
N LEU A 67 -18.85 -21.79 -14.24
CA LEU A 67 -17.40 -21.85 -14.16
C LEU A 67 -16.74 -21.07 -15.29
N ARG A 68 -17.25 -21.20 -16.52
CA ARG A 68 -16.76 -20.46 -17.69
C ARG A 68 -16.94 -18.96 -17.52
N SER A 69 -18.09 -18.53 -16.99
CA SER A 69 -18.37 -17.13 -16.67
C SER A 69 -17.43 -16.61 -15.57
N ALA A 70 -17.24 -17.37 -14.50
CA ALA A 70 -16.30 -17.03 -13.43
C ALA A 70 -14.87 -16.90 -13.94
N LEU A 71 -14.41 -17.82 -14.80
CA LEU A 71 -13.09 -17.78 -15.41
C LEU A 71 -12.91 -16.54 -16.28
N LEU A 72 -13.89 -16.21 -17.11
CA LEU A 72 -13.86 -15.03 -17.98
C LEU A 72 -13.84 -13.73 -17.18
N ASN A 73 -14.61 -13.66 -16.09
CA ASN A 73 -14.60 -12.53 -15.18
C ASN A 73 -13.26 -12.40 -14.44
N ALA A 74 -12.68 -13.51 -13.98
CA ALA A 74 -11.36 -13.52 -13.36
C ALA A 74 -10.28 -13.04 -14.33
N GLN A 75 -10.31 -13.49 -15.59
CA GLN A 75 -9.38 -13.03 -16.62
C GLN A 75 -9.52 -11.53 -16.88
N LYS A 76 -10.75 -11.05 -17.07
CA LYS A 76 -11.02 -9.62 -17.27
C LYS A 76 -10.55 -8.78 -16.08
N SER A 77 -10.83 -9.22 -14.86
CA SER A 77 -10.38 -8.54 -13.65
C SER A 77 -8.85 -8.52 -13.53
N ALA A 78 -8.16 -9.57 -13.96
CA ALA A 78 -6.71 -9.62 -13.97
C ALA A 78 -6.11 -8.66 -15.01
N GLU A 79 -6.71 -8.57 -16.21
CA GLU A 79 -6.32 -7.59 -17.23
C GLU A 79 -6.57 -6.14 -16.76
N ASP A 80 -7.73 -5.86 -16.18
CA ASP A 80 -8.07 -4.55 -15.62
C ASP A 80 -7.10 -4.17 -14.49
N MET A 81 -6.75 -5.12 -13.61
CA MET A 81 -5.78 -4.90 -12.55
C MET A 81 -4.39 -4.61 -13.11
N LYS A 82 -3.94 -5.38 -14.11
CA LYS A 82 -2.65 -5.15 -14.76
C LYS A 82 -2.57 -3.75 -15.37
N GLY A 83 -3.60 -3.33 -16.12
CA GLY A 83 -3.65 -1.99 -16.71
C GLY A 83 -3.66 -0.88 -15.66
N ARG A 84 -4.33 -1.06 -14.52
CA ARG A 84 -4.30 -0.11 -13.40
C ARG A 84 -2.91 0.00 -12.79
N VAL A 85 -2.27 -1.13 -12.49
CA VAL A 85 -0.93 -1.17 -11.90
C VAL A 85 0.10 -0.52 -12.83
N GLU A 86 0.03 -0.77 -14.15
CA GLU A 86 0.93 -0.13 -15.13
C GLU A 86 0.78 1.39 -15.15
N ASN A 87 -0.47 1.90 -15.13
CA ASN A 87 -0.72 3.33 -15.09
C ASN A 87 -0.29 3.96 -13.76
N GLU A 88 -0.58 3.31 -12.65
CA GLU A 88 -0.20 3.78 -11.31
C GLU A 88 1.32 3.80 -11.14
N ALA A 89 2.02 2.74 -11.60
CA ALA A 89 3.47 2.71 -11.61
C ALA A 89 4.06 3.86 -12.44
N LYS A 90 3.48 4.15 -13.60
CA LYS A 90 3.89 5.29 -14.43
C LYS A 90 3.72 6.62 -13.70
N ILE A 91 2.57 6.84 -13.05
CA ILE A 91 2.30 8.05 -12.26
C ILE A 91 3.29 8.18 -11.10
N ILE A 92 3.58 7.09 -10.39
CA ILE A 92 4.55 7.08 -9.29
C ILE A 92 5.94 7.48 -9.79
N ILE A 93 6.39 6.92 -10.92
CA ILE A 93 7.68 7.25 -11.52
C ILE A 93 7.71 8.73 -11.93
N GLU A 94 6.69 9.21 -12.65
CA GLU A 94 6.61 10.61 -13.08
C GLU A 94 6.61 11.58 -11.89
N LYS A 95 5.88 11.25 -10.81
CA LYS A 95 5.85 12.05 -9.58
C LYS A 95 7.21 12.06 -8.89
N ALA A 96 7.85 10.90 -8.74
CA ALA A 96 9.18 10.80 -8.14
C ALA A 96 10.23 11.60 -8.94
N GLU A 97 10.15 11.56 -10.27
CA GLU A 97 11.03 12.37 -11.13
C GLU A 97 10.79 13.88 -10.97
N MET A 98 9.53 14.32 -10.89
CA MET A 98 9.19 15.73 -10.67
C MET A 98 9.69 16.21 -9.30
N GLU A 99 9.46 15.43 -8.24
CA GLU A 99 9.93 15.75 -6.90
C GLU A 99 11.47 15.79 -6.84
N ALA A 100 12.15 14.84 -7.45
CA ALA A 100 13.61 14.82 -7.53
C ALA A 100 14.16 16.04 -8.29
N LYS A 101 13.53 16.44 -9.40
CA LYS A 101 13.89 17.65 -10.15
C LYS A 101 13.68 18.92 -9.32
N ALA A 102 12.54 19.04 -8.66
CA ALA A 102 12.23 20.18 -7.80
C ALA A 102 13.22 20.28 -6.63
N LEU A 103 13.52 19.17 -5.97
CA LEU A 103 14.49 19.09 -4.88
C LEU A 103 15.89 19.51 -5.36
N LYS A 104 16.34 19.00 -6.50
CA LYS A 104 17.63 19.36 -7.10
C LYS A 104 17.72 20.86 -7.40
N GLN A 105 16.65 21.44 -7.93
CA GLN A 105 16.58 22.88 -8.20
C GLN A 105 16.67 23.70 -6.91
N GLN A 106 15.98 23.29 -5.83
CA GLN A 106 16.09 23.94 -4.52
C GLN A 106 17.51 23.83 -3.94
N PHE A 107 18.17 22.68 -4.09
CA PHE A 107 19.57 22.52 -3.67
C PHE A 107 20.50 23.48 -4.41
N PHE A 108 20.39 23.59 -5.74
CA PHE A 108 21.21 24.52 -6.51
C PHE A 108 20.96 25.98 -6.12
N GLN A 109 19.70 26.38 -5.88
CA GLN A 109 19.40 27.73 -5.40
C GLN A 109 20.07 28.02 -4.04
N LYS A 110 19.99 27.07 -3.10
CA LYS A 110 20.66 27.21 -1.80
C LYS A 110 22.18 27.22 -1.93
N GLU A 111 22.74 26.41 -2.82
CA GLU A 111 24.17 26.37 -3.09
C GLU A 111 24.68 27.71 -3.64
N ASP A 112 23.95 28.31 -4.58
CA ASP A 112 24.29 29.62 -5.14
C ASP A 112 24.18 30.73 -4.09
N LEU A 113 23.15 30.71 -3.23
CA LEU A 113 23.04 31.64 -2.11
C LEU A 113 24.23 31.51 -1.16
N ALA A 114 24.60 30.29 -0.77
CA ALA A 114 25.73 30.04 0.11
C ALA A 114 27.07 30.48 -0.53
N LYS A 115 27.27 30.25 -1.83
CA LYS A 115 28.45 30.74 -2.56
C LYS A 115 28.53 32.26 -2.54
N ASN A 116 27.42 32.93 -2.82
CA ASN A 116 27.35 34.40 -2.80
C ASN A 116 27.65 34.94 -1.39
N GLU A 117 27.15 34.29 -0.34
CA GLU A 117 27.43 34.67 1.05
C GLU A 117 28.90 34.48 1.41
N ILE A 118 29.51 33.36 1.00
CA ILE A 118 30.96 33.11 1.18
C ILE A 118 31.79 34.21 0.50
N ASP A 119 31.43 34.60 -0.72
CA ASP A 119 32.17 35.63 -1.45
C ASP A 119 31.98 37.03 -0.82
N ASN A 120 30.79 37.33 -0.31
CA ASN A 120 30.54 38.55 0.46
C ASN A 120 31.36 38.58 1.75
N LEU A 121 31.42 37.48 2.50
CA LEU A 121 32.24 37.38 3.72
C LEU A 121 33.73 37.53 3.42
N ARG A 122 34.22 36.94 2.32
CA ARG A 122 35.60 37.15 1.84
C ARG A 122 35.88 38.61 1.55
N ARG A 123 34.94 39.31 0.89
CA ARG A 123 35.04 40.74 0.61
C ARG A 123 35.04 41.57 1.90
N TYR A 124 34.15 41.27 2.85
CA TYR A 124 34.13 41.96 4.15
C TYR A 124 35.41 41.75 4.93
N LYS A 125 35.94 40.52 4.96
CA LYS A 125 37.25 40.22 5.56
C LYS A 125 38.36 41.06 4.94
N PHE A 126 38.40 41.15 3.61
CA PHE A 126 39.41 41.96 2.91
C PHE A 126 39.28 43.45 3.27
N ILE A 127 38.08 44.02 3.16
CA ILE A 127 37.81 45.43 3.47
C ILE A 127 38.16 45.74 4.93
N PHE A 128 37.76 44.87 5.86
CA PHE A 128 38.07 45.03 7.28
C PHE A 128 39.58 45.02 7.52
N LYS A 129 40.30 44.05 6.94
CA LYS A 129 41.76 43.95 7.06
C LYS A 129 42.46 45.22 6.56
N GLU A 130 42.08 45.72 5.39
CA GLU A 130 42.67 46.94 4.83
C GLU A 130 42.36 48.17 5.68
N LYS A 131 41.09 48.35 6.11
CA LYS A 131 40.70 49.45 7.01
C LYS A 131 41.45 49.41 8.34
N PHE A 132 41.57 48.23 8.94
CA PHE A 132 42.25 48.05 10.21
C PHE A 132 43.75 48.35 10.08
N LYS A 133 44.39 47.89 9.00
CA LYS A 133 45.79 48.21 8.70
C LYS A 133 46.01 49.71 8.52
N SER A 134 45.14 50.40 7.78
CA SER A 134 45.21 51.85 7.62
C SER A 134 45.04 52.59 8.95
N MET A 135 44.14 52.14 9.81
CA MET A 135 43.94 52.72 11.15
C MET A 135 45.18 52.56 12.04
N LEU A 136 45.79 51.37 12.06
CA LEU A 136 47.03 51.14 12.80
C LEU A 136 48.19 52.00 12.28
N ASN A 137 48.35 52.11 10.96
CA ASN A 137 49.37 52.97 10.36
C ASN A 137 49.15 54.45 10.68
N LEU A 138 47.90 54.91 10.73
CA LEU A 138 47.57 56.27 11.15
C LEU A 138 48.02 56.53 12.60
N TYR A 139 47.68 55.62 13.52
CA TYR A 139 48.10 55.75 14.92
C TYR A 139 49.61 55.64 15.10
N LEU A 140 50.28 54.76 14.35
CA LEU A 140 51.74 54.66 14.37
C LEU A 140 52.37 55.99 13.92
N LYS A 141 51.87 56.56 12.82
CA LYS A 141 52.35 57.84 12.33
C LYS A 141 52.11 58.98 13.32
N MET A 142 50.98 59.00 14.01
CA MET A 142 50.72 60.00 15.05
C MET A 142 51.74 59.92 16.20
N ILE A 143 52.12 58.71 16.62
CA ILE A 143 53.15 58.49 17.66
C ILE A 143 54.55 58.86 17.14
N GLU A 144 54.83 58.63 15.86
CA GLU A 144 56.11 58.99 15.23
C GLU A 144 56.24 60.50 14.96
N ASP A 145 55.14 61.19 14.65
CA ASP A 145 55.08 62.63 14.37
C ASP A 145 54.91 63.48 15.66
N GLU A 146 54.41 62.90 16.76
CA GLU A 146 54.58 63.49 18.09
C GLU A 146 56.06 63.38 18.46
N ASP A 147 56.80 64.50 18.31
CA ASP A 147 58.10 64.67 18.95
C ASP A 147 57.95 64.29 20.42
N PHE A 148 58.43 63.10 20.77
CA PHE A 148 58.50 62.59 22.12
C PHE A 148 59.59 63.37 22.88
N GLU A 149 59.35 64.66 23.10
CA GLU A 149 60.03 65.46 24.11
C GLU A 149 59.15 65.53 25.35
N GLU A 150 59.17 64.47 26.15
CA GLU A 150 59.19 64.67 27.60
C GLU A 150 59.80 63.45 28.30
N LYS A 151 60.88 63.68 29.06
CA LYS A 151 61.35 62.76 30.10
C LYS A 151 60.29 62.69 31.20
N GLY A 152 59.19 61.99 30.95
CA GLY A 152 58.17 61.66 31.93
C GLY A 152 58.63 60.46 32.74
N ASN A 153 58.96 60.69 34.02
CA ASN A 153 59.30 59.64 34.98
C ASN A 153 58.01 58.86 35.34
N TYR A 154 57.60 57.91 34.50
CA TYR A 154 56.44 57.07 34.79
C TYR A 154 56.83 55.98 35.80
N LYS A 155 56.63 56.25 37.09
CA LYS A 155 56.47 55.19 38.09
C LYS A 155 55.10 54.57 37.90
N ILE A 156 55.05 53.30 37.52
CA ILE A 156 53.85 52.50 37.63
C ILE A 156 53.73 52.12 39.11
N GLU A 157 52.86 52.81 39.85
CA GLU A 157 52.41 52.34 41.15
C GLU A 157 51.19 51.44 40.93
N GLU A 158 51.35 50.16 41.24
CA GLU A 158 50.29 49.16 41.26
C GLU A 158 49.36 49.45 42.45
N GLU A 159 48.29 50.22 42.24
CA GLU A 159 47.19 50.26 43.20
C GLU A 159 46.21 49.12 42.92
N VAL A 160 46.44 47.99 43.59
CA VAL A 160 45.45 46.93 43.76
C VAL A 160 44.45 47.40 44.81
N SER A 161 43.41 48.11 44.40
CA SER A 161 42.22 48.35 45.23
C SER A 161 41.29 47.14 45.13
N LYS A 162 41.51 46.18 46.04
CA LYS A 162 40.49 45.22 46.44
C LYS A 162 39.46 45.97 47.29
N GLU A 163 38.27 46.20 46.77
CA GLU A 163 37.09 46.38 47.64
C GLU A 163 35.89 45.61 47.10
N LYS A 164 35.37 44.76 48.00
CA LYS A 164 34.21 43.88 47.88
C LYS A 164 32.95 44.64 48.30
N ALA A 165 31.82 44.36 47.65
CA ALA A 165 30.49 44.21 48.26
C ALA A 165 29.54 43.71 47.14
N GLU A 166 29.19 42.43 47.02
CA GLU A 166 28.14 41.73 47.78
C GLU A 166 26.81 42.49 47.94
N GLU A 167 25.78 41.92 47.32
CA GLU A 167 24.38 41.80 47.75
C GLU A 167 23.27 42.79 47.31
N ARG A 168 22.35 42.19 46.53
CA ARG A 168 20.88 42.10 46.70
C ARG A 168 19.94 43.17 46.10
N VAL A 169 19.36 42.78 44.97
CA VAL A 169 17.90 42.59 44.68
C VAL A 169 16.89 43.65 45.17
N SER A 170 16.21 44.29 44.21
CA SER A 170 14.73 44.49 44.05
C SER A 170 14.45 45.84 43.35
N GLY A 171 13.48 46.03 42.44
CA GLY A 171 12.43 45.20 41.87
C GLY A 171 12.06 45.68 40.45
N GLU A 172 11.45 44.81 39.63
CA GLU A 172 10.06 44.92 39.08
C GLU A 172 9.76 46.22 38.29
N LYS A 173 9.28 46.24 37.03
CA LYS A 173 8.33 45.40 36.27
C LYS A 173 8.53 45.65 34.75
N VAL A 174 8.54 44.61 33.91
CA VAL A 174 7.45 44.06 33.07
C VAL A 174 6.99 44.98 31.92
N ASP A 175 7.24 44.57 30.68
CA ASP A 175 6.13 44.33 29.74
C ASP A 175 6.45 43.24 28.70
N LYS A 176 5.46 42.36 28.52
CA LYS A 176 5.42 41.12 27.71
C LYS A 176 4.82 41.41 26.32
N LEU A 177 5.08 40.50 25.36
CA LEU A 177 4.12 39.86 24.43
C LEU A 177 4.93 38.87 23.54
N GLU A 178 4.95 37.57 23.87
CA GLU A 178 4.11 36.47 23.30
C GLU A 178 4.54 36.05 21.88
N GLY A 179 4.68 34.79 21.44
CA GLY A 179 4.50 33.41 21.95
C GLY A 179 5.02 32.45 20.83
N LEU A 180 5.69 31.33 21.11
CA LEU A 180 5.21 29.96 21.42
C LEU A 180 5.17 28.96 20.23
N GLY A 181 5.75 27.77 20.47
CA GLY A 181 5.66 26.51 19.69
C GLY A 181 7.03 26.06 19.15
N VAL A 182 7.59 24.86 19.41
CA VAL A 182 7.01 23.55 19.79
C VAL A 182 8.05 22.72 20.57
N GLU A 183 7.53 21.82 21.39
CA GLU A 183 8.11 20.86 22.35
C GLU A 183 9.11 19.85 21.75
N ASP A 184 10.03 19.34 22.59
CA ASP A 184 10.44 17.93 22.54
C ASP A 184 10.79 17.40 23.93
N ASN A 185 10.13 16.29 24.27
CA ASN A 185 10.13 15.57 25.54
C ASN A 185 11.25 14.53 25.55
N PHE A 186 12.15 14.54 26.54
CA PHE A 186 12.91 13.34 26.93
C PHE A 186 13.00 13.23 28.46
N LYS A 187 12.26 12.25 29.01
CA LYS A 187 12.39 11.79 30.41
C LYS A 187 13.43 10.66 30.45
N ILE A 188 14.43 10.78 31.31
CA ILE A 188 15.27 9.66 31.75
C ILE A 188 14.96 9.43 33.23
N LYS A 189 14.57 8.19 33.57
CA LYS A 189 14.35 7.69 34.94
C LYS A 189 15.68 7.20 35.50
N GLU A 190 15.97 7.53 36.76
CA GLU A 190 16.86 6.72 37.60
C GLU A 190 16.03 5.99 38.66
N THR A 191 16.33 4.71 38.81
CA THR A 191 15.71 3.72 39.70
C THR A 191 16.34 3.81 41.08
N GLU A 192 15.50 3.91 42.13
CA GLU A 192 15.89 3.68 43.52
C GLU A 192 16.01 2.17 43.76
N ASP A 193 17.18 1.72 44.22
CA ASP A 193 17.35 0.41 44.84
C ASP A 193 17.20 0.54 46.37
N GLU A 194 16.53 -0.47 46.91
CA GLU A 194 15.97 -0.63 48.25
C GLU A 194 16.99 -0.66 49.40
N GLN A 195 16.60 -0.08 50.55
CA GLN A 195 16.79 -0.67 51.89
C GLN A 195 15.89 0.02 52.93
#